data_AF-A0A7W1YIE7-F1
#
_entry.id   AF-A0A7W1YIE7-F1
#
_cell.length_a   1.000
_cell.length_b   1.000
_cell.length_c   1.000
_cell.angle_alpha   90.00
_cell.angle_beta   90.00
_cell.angle_gamma   90.00
#
_symmetry.space_group_name_H-M   'P 1'
#
loop_
_entity.id
_entity.type
_entity.pdbx_description
1 polymer ?
#
loop_
_entity_poly.entity_id
_entity_poly.type
_entity_poly.pdbx_seq_one_letter_code
_entity_poly.pdbx_strand_id
1 'polypeptide(L)'
;MATTQKTPAKTRTATRKGKGKVILAIDVGGTNVKMLASDQTDHLAFPSGLTMTARKMIAGVKKTVAAAGWKYDVITLGYPGPVMHGRPAAEPHNLAGGWVGCDFAKGFGCPVRIVNDAAMQALGSYQGGKLLFLGLGTGLGTTMIVDGKLEPMELGHMPYRKGSYEDYIGLRGLKRLGKKRWRKHVDAIVGHFIAALEPDEVVLGGGNVKVLKQLPPRCRAGDNSNAFRGGFRLWEEAGTRKVTGKSKSPKKAARASHVDHVAVHVPLPAQPEAGAEATTSTTG
;
A
#
# COMPACT_ATOMS: atom_id res chain seq x y z
N MET A 1 12.11 67.64 5.64
CA MET A 1 11.72 66.65 6.66
C MET A 1 11.45 65.34 5.94
N ALA A 2 12.32 64.35 6.13
CA ALA A 2 12.34 63.11 5.36
C ALA A 2 11.44 62.04 6.00
N THR A 3 10.55 61.47 5.20
CA THR A 3 9.62 60.40 5.61
C THR A 3 10.28 59.04 5.35
N THR A 4 10.68 58.36 6.42
CA THR A 4 11.32 57.04 6.36
C THR A 4 10.29 55.94 6.04
N GLN A 5 10.38 55.34 4.85
CA GLN A 5 9.62 54.13 4.51
C GLN A 5 10.28 52.89 5.13
N LYS A 6 9.51 52.16 5.94
CA LYS A 6 9.90 50.91 6.60
C LYS A 6 9.70 49.74 5.62
N THR A 7 10.79 49.08 5.23
CA THR A 7 10.78 47.86 4.41
C THR A 7 10.17 46.69 5.18
N PRO A 8 9.27 45.86 4.61
CA PRO A 8 8.73 44.70 5.32
C PRO A 8 9.79 43.59 5.42
N ALA A 9 9.92 43.04 6.63
CA ALA A 9 10.83 41.96 6.95
C ALA A 9 10.46 40.67 6.19
N LYS A 10 11.45 40.08 5.50
CA LYS A 10 11.34 38.75 4.90
C LYS A 10 11.16 37.72 6.02
N THR A 11 9.99 37.13 6.13
CA THR A 11 9.73 35.98 6.99
C THR A 11 10.57 34.81 6.52
N ARG A 12 11.70 34.57 7.18
CA ARG A 12 12.49 33.33 7.04
C ARG A 12 11.61 32.18 7.51
N THR A 13 11.15 31.35 6.59
CA THR A 13 10.57 30.05 6.91
C THR A 13 11.65 29.24 7.63
N ALA A 14 11.44 29.00 8.93
CA ALA A 14 12.33 28.18 9.72
C ALA A 14 12.31 26.75 9.15
N THR A 15 13.42 26.34 8.55
CA THR A 15 13.67 24.94 8.18
C THR A 15 13.68 24.11 9.46
N ARG A 16 12.65 23.27 9.63
CA ARG A 16 12.62 22.24 10.68
C ARG A 16 13.75 21.24 10.40
N LYS A 17 14.91 21.44 11.01
CA LYS A 17 15.94 20.40 11.14
C LYS A 17 15.46 19.35 12.15
N GLY A 18 15.38 18.08 11.73
CA GLY A 18 15.50 16.93 12.66
C GLY A 18 14.30 15.99 12.85
N LYS A 19 13.20 16.09 12.10
CA LYS A 19 12.18 15.02 12.08
C LYS A 19 12.00 14.52 10.65
N GLY A 20 11.97 13.19 10.47
CA GLY A 20 11.67 12.57 9.18
C GLY A 20 10.34 13.08 8.61
N LYS A 21 10.13 12.92 7.30
CA LYS A 21 8.89 13.36 6.62
C LYS A 21 7.68 12.68 7.28
N VAL A 22 6.66 13.46 7.63
CA VAL A 22 5.37 12.92 8.10
C VAL A 22 4.55 12.48 6.89
N ILE A 23 4.24 11.19 6.83
CA ILE A 23 3.52 10.58 5.72
C ILE A 23 2.07 10.39 6.12
N LEU A 24 1.13 10.90 5.32
CA LEU A 24 -0.28 10.57 5.45
C LEU A 24 -0.62 9.41 4.51
N ALA A 25 -0.86 8.22 5.06
CA ALA A 25 -1.35 7.08 4.32
C ALA A 25 -2.88 7.13 4.26
N ILE A 26 -3.45 7.09 3.06
CA ILE A 26 -4.88 7.14 2.79
C ILE A 26 -5.29 5.83 2.12
N ASP A 27 -6.22 5.10 2.73
CA ASP A 27 -6.85 3.90 2.19
C ASP A 27 -8.26 4.23 1.70
N VAL A 28 -8.46 4.25 0.38
CA VAL A 28 -9.75 4.56 -0.24
C VAL A 28 -10.51 3.26 -0.50
N GLY A 29 -11.50 2.97 0.34
CA GLY A 29 -12.41 1.85 0.15
C GLY A 29 -13.76 2.26 -0.45
N GLY A 30 -14.54 1.28 -0.90
CA GLY A 30 -15.91 1.47 -1.40
C GLY A 30 -16.94 1.92 -0.35
N THR A 31 -16.61 1.82 0.94
CA THR A 31 -17.53 2.19 2.05
C THR A 31 -16.98 3.30 2.93
N ASN A 32 -15.66 3.37 3.10
CA ASN A 32 -15.01 4.40 3.89
C ASN A 32 -13.71 4.82 3.21
N VAL A 33 -13.32 6.07 3.42
CA VAL A 33 -11.93 6.53 3.28
C VAL A 33 -11.32 6.56 4.67
N LYS A 34 -10.17 5.90 4.85
CA LYS A 34 -9.44 5.88 6.12
C LYS A 34 -8.07 6.52 5.93
N MET A 35 -7.53 7.14 6.96
CA MET A 35 -6.21 7.76 6.89
C MET A 35 -5.48 7.71 8.22
N LEU A 36 -4.16 7.53 8.17
CA LEU A 36 -3.28 7.57 9.33
C LEU A 36 -2.02 8.34 8.96
N ALA A 37 -1.64 9.31 9.78
CA ALA A 37 -0.35 9.97 9.67
C ALA A 37 0.72 9.19 10.44
N SER A 38 1.94 9.15 9.92
CA SER A 38 3.04 8.33 10.47
C SER A 38 3.49 8.72 11.88
N ASP A 39 3.08 9.90 12.37
CA ASP A 39 3.32 10.38 13.73
C ASP A 39 2.08 10.26 14.65
N GLN A 40 1.06 9.52 14.22
CA GLN A 40 -0.19 9.28 14.95
C GLN A 40 -0.41 7.78 15.20
N THR A 41 -1.24 7.46 16.19
CA THR A 41 -1.59 6.08 16.56
C THR A 41 -2.92 5.63 15.98
N ASP A 42 -3.95 6.46 16.14
CA ASP A 42 -5.32 6.14 15.75
C ASP A 42 -5.64 6.69 14.37
N HIS A 43 -6.30 5.89 13.54
CA HIS A 43 -6.69 6.31 12.21
C HIS A 43 -7.95 7.17 12.25
N LEU A 44 -8.04 8.13 11.33
CA LEU A 44 -9.28 8.85 11.04
C LEU A 44 -10.02 8.13 9.91
N ALA A 45 -11.34 8.31 9.86
CA ALA A 45 -12.16 7.79 8.78
C ALA A 45 -13.36 8.70 8.49
N PHE A 46 -13.85 8.64 7.26
CA PHE A 46 -15.16 9.16 6.90
C PHE A 46 -15.85 8.25 5.86
N PRO A 47 -17.19 8.25 5.78
CA PRO A 47 -17.92 7.42 4.82
C PRO A 47 -17.61 7.76 3.35
N SER A 48 -17.62 6.74 2.50
CA SER A 48 -17.52 6.85 1.03
C SER A 48 -18.69 6.12 0.35
N GLY A 49 -18.59 5.88 -0.96
CA GLY A 49 -19.60 5.16 -1.73
C GLY A 49 -19.74 5.64 -3.16
N LEU A 50 -20.82 5.22 -3.82
CA LEU A 50 -21.09 5.45 -5.25
C LEU A 50 -21.16 6.92 -5.69
N THR A 51 -21.23 7.88 -4.75
CA THR A 51 -21.25 9.32 -5.04
C THR A 51 -19.92 10.02 -4.77
N MET A 52 -18.90 9.26 -4.32
CA MET A 52 -17.58 9.76 -3.97
C MET A 52 -16.72 9.96 -5.22
N THR A 53 -16.54 11.21 -5.63
CA THR A 53 -15.57 11.60 -6.67
C THR A 53 -14.20 11.85 -6.05
N ALA A 54 -13.13 11.84 -6.85
CA ALA A 54 -11.79 12.17 -6.35
C ALA A 54 -11.73 13.56 -5.68
N ARG A 55 -12.43 14.56 -6.24
CA ARG A 55 -12.53 15.91 -5.65
C ARG A 55 -13.18 15.89 -4.27
N LYS A 56 -14.28 15.14 -4.11
CA LYS A 56 -14.95 14.99 -2.80
C LYS A 56 -14.04 14.26 -1.81
N MET A 57 -13.31 13.24 -2.25
CA MET A 57 -12.36 12.52 -1.39
C MET A 57 -11.26 13.47 -0.90
N ILE A 58 -10.63 14.25 -1.78
CA ILE A 58 -9.60 15.23 -1.42
C ILE A 58 -10.13 16.24 -0.40
N ALA A 59 -11.32 16.80 -0.65
CA ALA A 59 -11.95 17.76 0.26
C ALA A 59 -12.27 17.12 1.63
N GLY A 60 -12.78 15.89 1.63
CA GLY A 60 -13.07 15.11 2.83
C GLY A 60 -11.81 14.87 3.67
N VAL A 61 -10.73 14.37 3.05
CA VAL A 61 -9.44 14.16 3.73
C VAL A 61 -8.91 15.46 4.32
N LYS A 62 -8.88 16.55 3.56
CA LYS A 62 -8.41 17.86 4.05
C LYS A 62 -9.22 18.34 5.25
N LYS A 63 -10.56 18.25 5.18
CA LYS A 63 -11.45 18.64 6.27
C LYS A 63 -11.20 17.79 7.53
N THR A 64 -11.14 16.47 7.37
CA THR A 64 -10.96 15.52 8.48
C THR A 64 -9.60 15.69 9.16
N VAL A 65 -8.53 15.81 8.38
CA VAL A 65 -7.18 16.04 8.91
C VAL A 65 -7.08 17.39 9.61
N ALA A 66 -7.63 18.46 9.02
CA ALA A 66 -7.61 19.79 9.63
C ALA A 66 -8.37 19.83 10.96
N ALA A 67 -9.54 19.16 11.04
CA ALA A 67 -10.33 19.06 12.26
C ALA A 67 -9.58 18.33 13.39
N ALA A 68 -8.74 17.34 13.05
CA ALA A 68 -7.89 16.63 14.00
C ALA A 68 -6.56 17.38 14.32
N GLY A 69 -6.29 18.51 13.66
CA GLY A 69 -5.06 19.27 13.83
C GLY A 69 -3.79 18.58 13.28
N TRP A 70 -3.95 17.53 12.48
CA TRP A 70 -2.81 16.79 11.93
C TRP A 70 -2.10 17.59 10.82
N LYS A 71 -0.81 17.34 10.66
CA LYS A 71 0.02 17.87 9.57
C LYS A 71 0.69 16.72 8.84
N TYR A 72 1.01 16.92 7.57
CA TYR A 72 1.70 15.93 6.75
C TYR A 72 2.54 16.64 5.69
N ASP A 73 3.64 16.00 5.30
CA ASP A 73 4.57 16.51 4.29
C ASP A 73 4.33 15.85 2.93
N VAL A 74 3.91 14.58 2.93
CA VAL A 74 3.66 13.76 1.74
C VAL A 74 2.50 12.80 1.96
N ILE A 75 1.92 12.30 0.87
CA ILE A 75 0.78 11.38 0.91
C ILE A 75 1.10 10.07 0.17
N THR A 76 0.65 8.95 0.74
CA THR A 76 0.40 7.73 -0.04
C THR A 76 -1.09 7.50 -0.17
N LEU A 77 -1.56 7.22 -1.39
CA LEU A 77 -2.95 6.93 -1.69
C LEU A 77 -3.09 5.48 -2.18
N GLY A 78 -3.70 4.63 -1.35
CA GLY A 78 -4.20 3.32 -1.73
C GLY A 78 -5.49 3.47 -2.54
N TYR A 79 -5.40 3.15 -3.83
CA TYR A 79 -6.47 3.33 -4.80
C TYR A 79 -7.21 2.01 -5.07
N PRO A 80 -8.56 1.98 -5.02
CA PRO A 80 -9.35 0.75 -5.19
C PRO A 80 -9.58 0.45 -6.68
N GLY A 81 -8.49 0.21 -7.38
CA GLY A 81 -8.48 -0.09 -8.81
C GLY A 81 -7.06 -0.16 -9.38
N PRO A 82 -6.93 -0.34 -10.70
CA PRO A 82 -5.65 -0.46 -11.37
C PRO A 82 -4.90 0.87 -11.35
N VAL A 83 -3.60 0.81 -11.04
CA VAL A 83 -2.68 1.95 -11.04
C VAL A 83 -1.52 1.64 -11.98
N MET A 84 -1.32 2.49 -12.98
CA MET A 84 -0.20 2.40 -13.91
C MET A 84 0.65 3.67 -13.83
N HIS A 85 1.97 3.50 -13.72
CA HIS A 85 2.93 4.61 -13.62
C HIS A 85 2.56 5.65 -12.55
N GLY A 86 2.06 5.18 -11.39
CA GLY A 86 1.66 6.03 -10.27
C GLY A 86 0.36 6.83 -10.50
N ARG A 87 -0.47 6.42 -11.45
CA ARG A 87 -1.75 7.08 -11.77
C ARG A 87 -2.89 6.05 -11.89
N PRO A 88 -4.12 6.38 -11.44
CA PRO A 88 -5.29 5.56 -11.73
C PRO A 88 -5.43 5.31 -13.24
N ALA A 89 -5.54 4.04 -13.62
CA ALA A 89 -5.63 3.62 -15.02
C ALA A 89 -7.08 3.39 -15.49
N ALA A 90 -8.00 3.17 -14.55
CA ALA A 90 -9.42 3.05 -14.78
C ALA A 90 -10.18 3.74 -13.64
N GLU A 91 -11.47 3.99 -13.81
CA GLU A 91 -12.32 4.49 -12.72
C GLU A 91 -12.67 3.34 -11.75
N PRO A 92 -12.86 3.63 -10.45
CA PRO A 92 -13.11 2.61 -9.46
C PRO A 92 -14.57 2.14 -9.53
N HIS A 93 -14.80 0.83 -9.58
CA HIS A 93 -16.15 0.27 -9.78
C HIS A 93 -17.19 0.61 -8.69
N ASN A 94 -16.73 0.95 -7.48
CA ASN A 94 -17.59 1.17 -6.32
C ASN A 94 -17.64 2.63 -5.85
N LEU A 95 -17.08 3.58 -6.62
CA LEU A 95 -17.14 5.02 -6.32
C LEU A 95 -17.61 5.79 -7.57
N ALA A 96 -17.84 7.09 -7.43
CA ALA A 96 -18.15 7.93 -8.59
C ALA A 96 -16.88 8.19 -9.43
N GLY A 97 -17.03 8.71 -10.64
CA GLY A 97 -15.89 9.01 -11.53
C GLY A 97 -15.07 10.25 -11.14
N GLY A 98 -14.09 10.56 -11.98
CA GLY A 98 -13.21 11.72 -11.85
C GLY A 98 -11.90 11.39 -11.12
N TRP A 99 -11.52 10.11 -11.05
CA TRP A 99 -10.25 9.67 -10.50
C TRP A 99 -9.17 9.61 -11.56
N VAL A 100 -9.53 9.14 -12.77
CA VAL A 100 -8.61 9.14 -13.91
C VAL A 100 -8.34 10.58 -14.34
N GLY A 101 -7.07 10.94 -14.50
CA GLY A 101 -6.64 12.30 -14.86
C GLY A 101 -6.71 13.31 -13.71
N CYS A 102 -7.11 12.91 -12.50
CA CYS A 102 -7.07 13.81 -11.34
C CYS A 102 -5.62 14.12 -10.93
N ASP A 103 -5.30 15.41 -10.81
CA ASP A 103 -4.03 15.86 -10.25
C ASP A 103 -4.12 15.89 -8.72
N PHE A 104 -3.86 14.75 -8.09
CA PHE A 104 -3.88 14.62 -6.63
C PHE A 104 -2.81 15.47 -5.95
N ALA A 105 -1.63 15.62 -6.56
CA ALA A 105 -0.55 16.42 -5.99
C ALA A 105 -0.96 17.90 -5.88
N LYS A 106 -1.53 18.46 -6.95
CA LYS A 106 -2.15 19.79 -6.93
C LYS A 106 -3.35 19.86 -5.99
N GLY A 107 -4.19 18.83 -6.01
CA GLY A 107 -5.38 18.73 -5.16
C GLY A 107 -5.06 18.78 -3.67
N PHE A 108 -4.01 18.10 -3.24
CA PHE A 108 -3.54 18.09 -1.85
C PHE A 108 -2.59 19.24 -1.53
N GLY A 109 -1.81 19.72 -2.49
CA GLY A 109 -0.77 20.74 -2.28
C GLY A 109 0.56 20.16 -1.78
N CYS A 110 0.79 18.86 -1.95
CA CYS A 110 2.01 18.17 -1.57
C CYS A 110 2.26 16.96 -2.50
N PRO A 111 3.47 16.36 -2.49
CA PRO A 111 3.74 15.15 -3.25
C PRO A 111 2.83 13.98 -2.83
N VAL A 112 2.31 13.26 -3.83
CA VAL A 112 1.42 12.10 -3.66
C VAL A 112 2.02 10.91 -4.41
N ARG A 113 2.16 9.76 -3.75
CA ARG A 113 2.37 8.46 -4.39
C ARG A 113 1.07 7.67 -4.39
N ILE A 114 0.71 7.13 -5.54
CA ILE A 114 -0.53 6.35 -5.71
C ILE A 114 -0.14 4.92 -6.03
N VAL A 115 -0.78 3.98 -5.36
CA VAL A 115 -0.59 2.54 -5.54
C VAL A 115 -1.95 1.85 -5.40
N ASN A 116 -2.10 0.67 -6.00
CA ASN A 116 -3.28 -0.16 -5.75
C ASN A 116 -3.41 -0.49 -4.25
N ASP A 117 -4.63 -0.57 -3.73
CA ASP A 117 -4.94 -0.84 -2.32
C ASP A 117 -4.37 -2.18 -1.81
N ALA A 118 -4.52 -3.26 -2.58
CA ALA A 118 -3.94 -4.56 -2.27
C ALA A 118 -2.41 -4.49 -2.28
N ALA A 119 -1.82 -3.74 -3.20
CA ALA A 119 -0.37 -3.55 -3.25
C ALA A 119 0.14 -2.76 -2.04
N MET A 120 -0.62 -1.77 -1.57
CA MET A 120 -0.31 -1.06 -0.33
C MET A 120 -0.32 -1.99 0.88
N GLN A 121 -1.35 -2.84 1.01
CA GLN A 121 -1.41 -3.85 2.09
C GLN A 121 -0.31 -4.91 1.98
N ALA A 122 0.04 -5.32 0.76
CA ALA A 122 1.14 -6.25 0.51
C ALA A 122 2.47 -5.67 1.02
N LEU A 123 2.76 -4.39 0.74
CA LEU A 123 3.94 -3.72 1.25
C LEU A 123 4.03 -3.72 2.78
N GLY A 124 2.92 -3.43 3.46
CA GLY A 124 2.90 -3.45 4.92
C GLY A 124 3.01 -4.84 5.51
N SER A 125 2.61 -5.85 4.73
CA SER A 125 2.68 -7.26 5.12
C SER A 125 4.06 -7.86 4.84
N TYR A 126 4.83 -7.33 3.89
CA TYR A 126 6.07 -7.95 3.40
C TYR A 126 7.15 -8.15 4.47
N GLN A 127 7.70 -9.37 4.52
CA GLN A 127 8.77 -9.79 5.43
C GLN A 127 10.04 -10.28 4.72
N GLY A 128 9.98 -10.55 3.42
CA GLY A 128 11.10 -11.06 2.61
C GLY A 128 10.64 -12.11 1.59
N GLY A 129 11.58 -12.55 0.75
CA GLY A 129 11.34 -13.61 -0.24
C GLY A 129 10.29 -13.24 -1.29
N LYS A 130 9.49 -14.24 -1.66
CA LYS A 130 8.42 -14.15 -2.64
C LYS A 130 7.06 -14.20 -1.95
N LEU A 131 6.45 -13.04 -1.74
CA LEU A 131 5.13 -12.90 -1.11
C LEU A 131 4.05 -12.76 -2.18
N LEU A 132 3.03 -13.62 -2.13
CA LEU A 132 1.75 -13.38 -2.78
C LEU A 132 0.73 -12.82 -1.78
N PHE A 133 0.23 -11.62 -2.04
CA PHE A 133 -0.87 -11.03 -1.30
C PHE A 133 -2.19 -11.18 -2.07
N LEU A 134 -3.24 -11.63 -1.38
CA LEU A 134 -4.61 -11.74 -1.89
C LEU A 134 -5.56 -10.94 -0.98
N GLY A 135 -6.07 -9.82 -1.49
CA GLY A 135 -7.04 -8.97 -0.81
C GLY A 135 -8.47 -9.45 -1.04
N LEU A 136 -9.07 -10.10 -0.05
CA LEU A 136 -10.46 -10.57 -0.10
C LEU A 136 -11.41 -9.42 0.31
N GLY A 137 -11.94 -8.69 -0.66
CA GLY A 137 -12.78 -7.51 -0.43
C GLY A 137 -14.11 -7.57 -1.18
N THR A 138 -14.56 -6.42 -1.67
CA THR A 138 -15.66 -6.38 -2.64
C THR A 138 -15.31 -7.21 -3.86
N GLY A 139 -14.06 -7.05 -4.33
CA GLY A 139 -13.43 -7.84 -5.38
C GLY A 139 -12.31 -8.74 -4.87
N LEU A 140 -11.39 -9.10 -5.77
CA LEU A 140 -10.12 -9.79 -5.46
C LEU A 140 -8.93 -8.95 -5.90
N GLY A 141 -8.27 -8.29 -4.95
CA GLY A 141 -6.99 -7.62 -5.21
C GLY A 141 -5.83 -8.62 -5.13
N THR A 142 -4.87 -8.52 -6.04
CA THR A 142 -3.70 -9.41 -6.07
C THR A 142 -2.40 -8.63 -6.22
N THR A 143 -1.36 -9.04 -5.50
CA THR A 143 -0.04 -8.40 -5.60
C THR A 143 1.04 -9.42 -5.29
N MET A 144 2.11 -9.42 -6.07
CA MET A 144 3.32 -10.17 -5.78
C MET A 144 4.41 -9.21 -5.30
N ILE A 145 5.22 -9.63 -4.34
CA ILE A 145 6.48 -8.98 -4.01
C ILE A 145 7.58 -10.02 -4.15
N VAL A 146 8.55 -9.78 -5.03
CA VAL A 146 9.70 -10.68 -5.25
C VAL A 146 10.98 -9.94 -4.97
N ASP A 147 11.72 -10.35 -3.95
CA ASP A 147 12.98 -9.72 -3.55
C ASP A 147 12.86 -8.20 -3.37
N GLY A 148 11.76 -7.78 -2.75
CA GLY A 148 11.43 -6.38 -2.47
C GLY A 148 10.91 -5.61 -3.69
N LYS A 149 10.70 -6.24 -4.85
CA LYS A 149 10.06 -5.60 -6.01
C LYS A 149 8.56 -5.82 -5.96
N LEU A 150 7.82 -4.73 -5.83
CA LEU A 150 6.36 -4.72 -5.80
C LEU A 150 5.77 -4.85 -7.21
N GLU A 151 4.94 -5.86 -7.43
CA GLU A 151 4.23 -6.11 -8.68
C GLU A 151 2.72 -6.25 -8.41
N PRO A 152 1.93 -5.17 -8.54
CA PRO A 152 0.47 -5.24 -8.51
C PRO A 152 -0.04 -6.07 -9.70
N MET A 153 -1.09 -6.88 -9.48
CA MET A 153 -1.63 -7.77 -10.50
C MET A 153 -3.16 -7.73 -10.51
N GLU A 154 -3.76 -8.02 -11.67
CA GLU A 154 -5.21 -8.09 -11.87
C GLU A 154 -5.69 -9.54 -12.08
N LEU A 155 -5.19 -10.47 -11.26
CA LEU A 155 -5.55 -11.89 -11.39
C LEU A 155 -7.01 -12.17 -11.04
N GLY A 156 -7.70 -11.25 -10.35
CA GLY A 156 -9.12 -11.37 -10.00
C GLY A 156 -10.04 -11.61 -11.20
N HIS A 157 -9.69 -11.06 -12.37
CA HIS A 157 -10.49 -11.18 -13.59
C HIS A 157 -10.20 -12.44 -14.40
N MET A 158 -9.21 -13.24 -14.02
CA MET A 158 -8.85 -14.46 -14.75
C MET A 158 -10.00 -15.48 -14.69
N PRO A 159 -10.21 -16.27 -15.77
CA PRO A 159 -11.29 -17.25 -15.83
C PRO A 159 -11.19 -18.31 -14.73
N TYR A 160 -12.32 -18.58 -14.08
CA TYR A 160 -12.50 -19.64 -13.10
C TYR A 160 -13.92 -20.21 -13.20
N ARG A 161 -14.01 -21.46 -13.67
CA ARG A 161 -15.29 -22.17 -13.90
C ARG A 161 -16.21 -21.36 -14.83
N LYS A 162 -17.34 -20.83 -14.33
CA LYS A 162 -18.37 -20.11 -15.11
C LYS A 162 -18.25 -18.58 -15.00
N GLY A 163 -17.16 -18.07 -14.44
CA GLY A 163 -16.94 -16.64 -14.23
C GLY A 163 -15.46 -16.34 -14.01
N SER A 164 -15.16 -15.23 -13.33
CA SER A 164 -13.80 -14.89 -12.91
C SER A 164 -13.47 -15.41 -11.51
N TYR A 165 -12.20 -15.38 -11.09
CA TYR A 165 -11.86 -15.65 -9.68
C TYR A 165 -12.64 -14.73 -8.72
N GLU A 166 -12.70 -13.44 -9.03
CA GLU A 166 -13.45 -12.44 -8.25
C GLU A 166 -14.94 -12.78 -8.11
N ASP A 167 -15.60 -13.28 -9.16
CA ASP A 167 -17.03 -13.64 -9.11
C ASP A 167 -17.34 -14.75 -8.09
N TYR A 168 -16.32 -15.54 -7.71
CA TYR A 168 -16.43 -16.62 -6.74
C TYR A 168 -15.97 -16.21 -5.34
N ILE A 169 -14.85 -15.48 -5.21
CA ILE A 169 -14.26 -15.16 -3.90
C ILE A 169 -14.35 -13.69 -3.47
N GLY A 170 -14.85 -12.81 -4.32
CA GLY A 170 -15.30 -11.47 -3.92
C GLY A 170 -16.62 -11.49 -3.15
N LEU A 171 -17.10 -10.31 -2.76
CA LEU A 171 -18.33 -10.14 -1.97
C LEU A 171 -19.58 -10.67 -2.70
N ARG A 172 -19.63 -10.54 -4.03
CA ARG A 172 -20.72 -11.10 -4.87
C ARG A 172 -20.80 -12.61 -4.73
N GLY A 173 -19.65 -13.29 -4.83
CA GLY A 173 -19.54 -14.73 -4.65
C GLY A 173 -19.92 -15.16 -3.23
N LEU A 174 -19.44 -14.44 -2.21
CA LEU A 174 -19.76 -14.70 -0.81
C LEU A 174 -21.28 -14.65 -0.53
N LYS A 175 -21.96 -13.61 -1.03
CA LYS A 175 -23.42 -13.46 -0.88
C LYS A 175 -24.19 -14.56 -1.61
N ARG A 176 -23.81 -14.85 -2.86
CA ARG A 176 -24.50 -15.82 -3.73
C ARG A 176 -24.32 -17.28 -3.31
N LEU A 177 -23.12 -17.65 -2.84
CA LEU A 177 -22.77 -19.05 -2.55
C LEU A 177 -22.94 -19.42 -1.06
N GLY A 178 -22.99 -18.40 -0.19
CA GLY A 178 -22.92 -18.57 1.26
C GLY A 178 -21.53 -18.96 1.76
N LYS A 179 -21.28 -18.73 3.06
CA LYS A 179 -19.95 -18.84 3.68
C LYS A 179 -19.28 -20.21 3.46
N LYS A 180 -20.03 -21.31 3.56
CA LYS A 180 -19.47 -22.69 3.46
C LYS A 180 -18.87 -22.95 2.08
N ARG A 181 -19.60 -22.63 1.00
CA ARG A 181 -19.13 -22.83 -0.37
C ARG A 181 -18.07 -21.81 -0.76
N TRP A 182 -18.24 -20.55 -0.34
CA TRP A 182 -17.25 -19.50 -0.57
C TRP A 182 -15.86 -19.87 -0.04
N ARG A 183 -15.75 -20.39 1.20
CA ARG A 183 -14.47 -20.84 1.78
C ARG A 183 -13.80 -21.93 0.93
N LYS A 184 -14.56 -22.92 0.48
CA LYS A 184 -14.04 -23.96 -0.42
C LYS A 184 -13.47 -23.39 -1.73
N HIS A 185 -14.07 -22.33 -2.25
CA HIS A 185 -13.53 -21.65 -3.42
C HIS A 185 -12.27 -20.84 -3.09
N VAL A 186 -12.20 -20.20 -1.92
CA VAL A 186 -10.95 -19.57 -1.46
C VAL A 186 -9.83 -20.60 -1.40
N ASP A 187 -10.05 -21.75 -0.75
CA ASP A 187 -9.03 -22.80 -0.65
C ASP A 187 -8.55 -23.29 -2.03
N ALA A 188 -9.48 -23.55 -2.95
CA ALA A 188 -9.16 -24.01 -4.29
C ALA A 188 -8.37 -22.97 -5.10
N ILE A 189 -8.80 -21.70 -5.04
CA ILE A 189 -8.18 -20.61 -5.82
C ILE A 189 -6.80 -20.26 -5.26
N VAL A 190 -6.65 -20.24 -3.93
CA VAL A 190 -5.34 -20.11 -3.30
C VAL A 190 -4.42 -21.24 -3.71
N GLY A 191 -4.92 -22.49 -3.75
CA GLY A 191 -4.17 -23.64 -4.24
C GLY A 191 -3.70 -23.48 -5.70
N HIS A 192 -4.56 -22.96 -6.58
CA HIS A 192 -4.18 -22.66 -7.96
C HIS A 192 -3.06 -21.63 -8.04
N PHE A 193 -3.13 -20.54 -7.25
CA PHE A 193 -2.09 -19.52 -7.25
C PHE A 193 -0.79 -20.02 -6.64
N ILE A 194 -0.83 -20.83 -5.59
CA ILE A 194 0.38 -21.45 -5.02
C ILE A 194 1.07 -22.32 -6.07
N ALA A 195 0.30 -23.14 -6.80
CA ALA A 195 0.86 -24.02 -7.83
C ALA A 195 1.41 -23.25 -9.04
N ALA A 196 0.73 -22.18 -9.46
CA ALA A 196 1.13 -21.43 -10.65
C ALA A 196 2.24 -20.41 -10.39
N LEU A 197 2.24 -19.80 -9.20
CA LEU A 197 3.12 -18.67 -8.90
C LEU A 197 4.23 -19.03 -7.92
N GLU A 198 4.20 -20.21 -7.29
CA GLU A 198 5.23 -20.69 -6.36
C GLU A 198 5.74 -19.60 -5.39
N PRO A 199 4.87 -18.94 -4.61
CA PRO A 199 5.30 -17.98 -3.60
C PRO A 199 5.93 -18.72 -2.42
N ASP A 200 6.76 -18.05 -1.63
CA ASP A 200 7.27 -18.58 -0.36
C ASP A 200 6.15 -18.56 0.70
N GLU A 201 5.45 -17.42 0.79
CA GLU A 201 4.30 -17.20 1.66
C GLU A 201 3.11 -16.58 0.91
N VAL A 202 1.90 -16.87 1.39
CA VAL A 202 0.68 -16.19 0.96
C VAL A 202 0.09 -15.40 2.12
N VAL A 203 -0.26 -14.13 1.89
CA VAL A 203 -0.99 -13.31 2.86
C VAL A 203 -2.41 -13.10 2.35
N LEU A 204 -3.37 -13.53 3.15
CA LEU A 204 -4.79 -13.25 2.90
C LEU A 204 -5.18 -12.00 3.69
N GLY A 205 -5.47 -10.91 2.99
CA GLY A 205 -5.92 -9.65 3.58
C GLY A 205 -7.33 -9.27 3.16
N GLY A 206 -7.65 -7.99 3.29
CA GLY A 206 -8.97 -7.45 2.95
C GLY A 206 -10.07 -7.78 3.98
N GLY A 207 -11.19 -7.05 3.88
CA GLY A 207 -12.25 -7.08 4.89
C GLY A 207 -12.96 -8.44 5.07
N ASN A 208 -12.87 -9.33 4.09
CA ASN A 208 -13.48 -10.66 4.13
C ASN A 208 -12.56 -11.75 4.69
N VAL A 209 -11.29 -11.46 5.02
CA VAL A 209 -10.39 -12.46 5.65
C VAL A 209 -11.00 -13.02 6.94
N LYS A 210 -11.68 -12.18 7.73
CA LYS A 210 -12.39 -12.56 8.97
C LYS A 210 -13.52 -13.58 8.78
N VAL A 211 -13.92 -13.83 7.54
CA VAL A 211 -14.94 -14.84 7.22
C VAL A 211 -14.33 -16.24 7.19
N LEU A 212 -13.02 -16.37 7.01
CA LEU A 212 -12.30 -17.64 7.05
C LEU A 212 -12.30 -18.20 8.49
N LYS A 213 -12.53 -19.51 8.62
CA LYS A 213 -12.44 -20.22 9.91
C LYS A 213 -11.06 -20.82 10.14
N GLN A 214 -10.45 -21.28 9.05
CA GLN A 214 -9.13 -21.84 8.96
C GLN A 214 -8.51 -21.24 7.70
N LEU A 215 -7.20 -21.01 7.74
CA LEU A 215 -6.47 -20.53 6.59
C LEU A 215 -6.01 -21.71 5.74
N PRO A 216 -5.95 -21.57 4.40
CA PRO A 216 -5.31 -22.56 3.55
C PRO A 216 -3.86 -22.81 3.97
N PRO A 217 -3.27 -23.97 3.60
CA PRO A 217 -1.85 -24.21 3.81
C PRO A 217 -0.98 -23.10 3.22
N ARG A 218 0.12 -22.76 3.89
CA ARG A 218 1.08 -21.70 3.50
C ARG A 218 0.51 -20.26 3.53
N CYS A 219 -0.67 -20.07 4.12
CA CYS A 219 -1.27 -18.75 4.29
C CYS A 219 -1.14 -18.23 5.71
N ARG A 220 -0.93 -16.91 5.85
CA ARG A 220 -1.22 -16.16 7.07
C ARG A 220 -2.29 -15.09 6.83
N ALA A 221 -2.97 -14.69 7.89
CA ALA A 221 -3.88 -13.55 7.84
C ALA A 221 -3.08 -12.24 7.84
N GLY A 222 -3.46 -11.31 6.98
CA GLY A 222 -3.00 -9.92 7.01
C GLY A 222 -3.87 -9.08 7.93
N ASP A 223 -3.26 -8.08 8.57
CA ASP A 223 -3.98 -7.07 9.35
C ASP A 223 -4.35 -5.89 8.44
N ASN A 224 -5.56 -5.34 8.59
CA ASN A 224 -5.98 -4.18 7.79
C ASN A 224 -5.10 -2.95 8.05
N SER A 225 -4.48 -2.82 9.24
CA SER A 225 -3.49 -1.78 9.55
C SER A 225 -2.24 -1.85 8.68
N ASN A 226 -1.97 -3.00 8.04
CA ASN A 226 -0.87 -3.13 7.07
C ASN A 226 -1.05 -2.19 5.87
N ALA A 227 -2.27 -1.74 5.56
CA ALA A 227 -2.50 -0.70 4.57
C ALA A 227 -1.72 0.58 4.91
N PHE A 228 -1.80 1.05 6.16
CA PHE A 228 -1.08 2.26 6.58
C PHE A 228 0.42 2.02 6.65
N ARG A 229 0.85 0.89 7.22
CA ARG A 229 2.27 0.51 7.27
C ARG A 229 2.89 0.48 5.87
N GLY A 230 2.20 -0.10 4.91
CA GLY A 230 2.67 -0.12 3.52
C GLY A 230 2.66 1.27 2.88
N GLY A 231 1.67 2.09 3.22
CA GLY A 231 1.63 3.50 2.83
C GLY A 231 2.87 4.28 3.30
N PHE A 232 3.36 4.01 4.51
CA PHE A 232 4.58 4.60 5.04
C PHE A 232 5.83 4.07 4.34
N ARG A 233 5.94 2.74 4.20
CA ARG A 233 7.06 2.06 3.53
C ARG A 233 7.28 2.53 2.10
N LEU A 234 6.21 2.95 1.43
CA LEU A 234 6.32 3.47 0.07
C LEU A 234 7.22 4.70 -0.03
N TRP A 235 7.49 5.43 1.06
CA TRP A 235 8.39 6.59 1.09
C TRP A 235 9.75 6.31 1.74
N GLU A 236 9.97 5.11 2.26
CA GLU A 236 11.27 4.70 2.74
C GLU A 236 12.24 4.66 1.54
N GLU A 237 13.36 5.37 1.64
CA GLU A 237 14.37 5.30 0.60
C GLU A 237 14.96 3.89 0.58
N ALA A 238 15.12 3.32 -0.62
CA ALA A 238 15.94 2.14 -0.81
C ALA A 238 17.34 2.46 -0.29
N GLY A 239 17.66 2.00 0.92
CA GLY A 239 18.94 2.23 1.54
C GLY A 239 20.04 1.92 0.53
N THR A 240 20.82 2.93 0.18
CA THR A 240 22.01 2.76 -0.66
C THR A 240 22.93 1.80 0.09
N ARG A 241 22.88 0.51 -0.26
CA ARG A 241 23.96 -0.42 0.08
C ARG A 241 25.22 0.19 -0.52
N LYS A 242 26.06 0.81 0.31
CA LYS A 242 27.45 1.06 -0.04
C LYS A 242 28.07 -0.30 -0.31
N VAL A 243 28.15 -0.69 -1.57
CA VAL A 243 28.95 -1.83 -2.00
C VAL A 243 30.40 -1.42 -1.79
N THR A 244 30.94 -1.74 -0.62
CA THR A 244 32.39 -1.78 -0.40
C THR A 244 32.91 -3.06 -1.04
N GLY A 245 33.29 -2.97 -2.31
CA GLY A 245 33.90 -4.08 -3.03
C GLY A 245 34.46 -3.63 -4.36
N LYS A 246 35.76 -3.28 -4.39
CA LYS A 246 36.51 -3.10 -5.63
C LYS A 246 36.47 -4.40 -6.42
N SER A 247 35.85 -4.40 -7.59
CA SER A 247 36.16 -5.38 -8.64
C SER A 247 36.19 -4.71 -10.01
N LYS A 248 37.22 -5.07 -10.78
CA LYS A 248 37.64 -4.42 -12.03
C LYS A 248 36.71 -4.78 -13.19
N SER A 249 36.41 -3.80 -14.03
CA SER A 249 35.61 -3.92 -15.25
C SER A 249 36.34 -4.66 -16.39
N PRO A 250 35.59 -5.21 -17.36
CA PRO A 250 35.86 -4.96 -18.77
C PRO A 250 34.68 -4.33 -19.52
N LYS A 251 34.99 -3.73 -20.68
CA LYS A 251 34.20 -2.72 -21.42
C LYS A 251 33.12 -3.30 -22.37
N LYS A 252 32.01 -2.54 -22.43
CA LYS A 252 31.05 -2.21 -23.54
C LYS A 252 30.37 -3.32 -24.35
N ALA A 253 29.02 -3.31 -24.32
CA ALA A 253 28.18 -3.34 -25.52
C ALA A 253 26.80 -2.69 -25.30
N ALA A 254 26.34 -1.98 -26.33
CA ALA A 254 24.99 -1.54 -26.73
C ALA A 254 24.04 -0.83 -25.73
N ARG A 255 23.67 0.41 -26.12
CA ARG A 255 22.62 1.25 -25.55
C ARG A 255 21.25 0.70 -25.99
N ALA A 256 20.48 0.14 -25.05
CA ALA A 256 19.04 -0.06 -25.21
C ALA A 256 18.31 0.98 -24.35
N SER A 257 17.26 1.57 -24.92
CA SER A 257 16.38 2.55 -24.27
C SER A 257 15.89 2.04 -22.91
N HIS A 258 16.40 2.63 -21.83
CA HIS A 258 15.91 2.38 -20.48
C HIS A 258 14.49 2.92 -20.38
N VAL A 259 13.53 2.01 -20.28
CA VAL A 259 12.22 2.31 -19.71
C VAL A 259 12.43 2.25 -18.20
N ASP A 260 12.44 3.40 -17.54
CA ASP A 260 12.49 3.47 -16.08
C ASP A 260 11.16 2.95 -15.52
N HIS A 261 11.05 1.63 -15.37
CA HIS A 261 10.13 1.06 -14.40
C HIS A 261 10.58 1.57 -13.03
N VAL A 262 9.75 2.41 -12.41
CA VAL A 262 9.89 2.71 -10.98
C VAL A 262 9.50 1.43 -10.22
N ALA A 263 10.38 0.45 -10.21
CA ALA A 263 10.32 -0.65 -9.26
C ALA A 263 10.49 -0.01 -7.89
N VAL A 264 9.41 0.02 -7.10
CA VAL A 264 9.52 0.44 -5.71
C VAL A 264 10.27 -0.69 -5.00
N HIS A 265 11.57 -0.49 -4.79
CA HIS A 265 12.37 -1.37 -3.97
C HIS A 265 11.97 -1.19 -2.51
N VAL A 266 11.36 -2.21 -1.93
CA VAL A 266 10.89 -2.24 -0.55
C VAL A 266 12.03 -2.78 0.33
N PRO A 267 12.60 -1.98 1.24
CA PRO A 267 13.61 -2.46 2.17
C PRO A 267 13.02 -3.53 3.12
N LEU A 268 13.85 -4.53 3.46
CA LEU A 268 13.49 -5.54 4.46
C LEU A 268 13.35 -4.88 5.84
N PRO A 269 12.45 -5.38 6.72
CA PRO A 269 12.44 -4.94 8.11
C PRO A 269 13.81 -5.21 8.76
N ALA A 270 14.26 -4.30 9.63
CA ALA A 270 15.42 -4.55 10.48
C ALA A 270 15.14 -5.80 11.32
N GLN A 271 16.07 -6.76 11.34
CA GLN A 271 15.99 -7.91 12.23
C GLN A 271 16.12 -7.40 13.68
N PRO A 272 15.31 -7.87 14.64
CA PRO A 272 15.55 -7.58 16.04
C PRO A 272 16.94 -8.10 16.39
N GLU A 273 17.77 -7.27 17.03
CA GLU A 273 19.08 -7.72 17.50
C GLU A 273 18.88 -8.88 18.47
N ALA A 274 19.61 -9.97 18.24
CA ALA A 274 19.61 -11.12 19.12
C ALA A 274 20.06 -10.63 20.51
N GLY A 275 19.10 -10.58 21.44
CA GLY A 275 19.37 -10.25 22.83
C GLY A 275 20.41 -11.22 23.39
N ALA A 276 21.46 -10.68 23.98
CA ALA A 276 22.50 -11.42 24.66
C ALA A 276 21.87 -12.37 25.69
N GLU A 277 22.19 -13.66 25.57
CA GLU A 277 21.93 -14.65 26.61
C GLU A 277 22.63 -14.23 27.90
N ALA A 278 21.83 -13.88 28.92
CA ALA A 278 22.32 -13.76 30.28
C ALA A 278 22.49 -15.17 30.85
N THR A 279 23.72 -15.68 30.84
CA THR A 279 24.12 -16.86 31.61
C THR A 279 24.10 -16.49 33.10
N THR A 280 23.07 -16.89 33.82
CA THR A 280 23.09 -16.94 35.29
C THR A 280 23.64 -18.30 35.72
N SER A 281 24.88 -18.29 36.20
CA SER A 281 25.47 -19.40 36.97
C SER A 281 24.83 -19.43 38.36
N THR A 282 24.19 -20.53 38.72
CA THR A 282 23.76 -20.81 40.11
C THR A 282 24.85 -21.65 40.79
N THR A 283 25.53 -21.04 41.76
CA THR A 283 26.21 -21.72 42.88
C THR A 283 25.46 -21.32 44.13
N GLY A 284 24.98 -22.31 44.89
CA GLY A 284 24.22 -22.16 46.13
C GLY A 284 23.23 -23.28 46.32
#